data_AF-A0A7S1M3I5-F1
#
_entry.id   AF-A0A7S1M3I5-F1
#
_cell.length_a   1.000
_cell.length_b   1.000
_cell.length_c   1.000
_cell.angle_alpha   90.00
_cell.angle_beta   90.00
_cell.angle_gamma   90.00
#
_symmetry.space_group_name_H-M   'P 1'
#
loop_
_entity.id
_entity.type
_entity.pdbx_description
1 polymer ?
#
loop_
_entity_poly.entity_id
_entity_poly.type
_entity_poly.pdbx_seq_one_letter_code
_entity_poly.pdbx_strand_id
1 'polypeptide(L)'
;TFLQFMKESNVILVFLISCLVGLQQCSRLKVATIAWIITGASVSVSGEVNFVWVGFLFQLASQTAECTRNVMGEQLLSGRRFDALTYNLFLAPICCMVLSTMTFFRWEARILTDFSAWWPLLLVNGFVAFSLNFLVASVIKECSAVGFVLCGLVKDIVIVVISSAAFQEMVTLRQIGAFGMTLMGILFWSLLKSQPRCLPVRLAEAALCVRDDSEKEKTPLVGGRDQTVQKVV
;
A
#
# COMPACT_ATOMS: atom_id res chain seq x y z
N THR A 1 3.27 -2.27 18.85
CA THR A 1 1.85 -2.72 18.88
C THR A 1 0.87 -1.73 18.25
N PHE A 2 0.61 -0.53 18.80
CA PHE A 2 -0.37 0.43 18.23
C PHE A 2 -0.07 0.86 16.78
N LEU A 3 1.19 1.19 16.47
CA LEU A 3 1.59 1.54 15.10
C LEU A 3 1.45 0.37 14.11
N GLN A 4 1.68 -0.86 14.56
CA GLN A 4 1.48 -2.06 13.75
C GLN A 4 -0.01 -2.25 13.44
N PHE A 5 -0.89 -2.04 14.41
CA PHE A 5 -2.35 -2.06 14.18
C PHE A 5 -2.80 -1.02 13.15
N MET A 6 -2.31 0.21 13.27
CA MET A 6 -2.61 1.29 12.34
C MET A 6 -2.13 0.96 10.91
N LYS A 7 -0.98 0.30 10.81
CA LYS A 7 -0.41 -0.14 9.54
C LYS A 7 -1.21 -1.27 8.90
N GLU A 8 -1.72 -2.22 9.68
CA GLU A 8 -2.62 -3.28 9.20
C GLU A 8 -3.97 -2.69 8.74
N SER A 9 -4.46 -1.65 9.43
CA SER A 9 -5.65 -0.88 8.99
C SER A 9 -5.46 -0.16 7.65
N ASN A 10 -4.22 0.14 7.24
CA ASN A 10 -3.92 0.75 5.94
C ASN A 10 -4.41 -0.14 4.78
N VAL A 11 -4.29 -1.46 4.93
CA VAL A 11 -4.73 -2.45 3.92
C VAL A 11 -6.24 -2.34 3.71
N ILE A 12 -6.99 -2.16 4.80
CA ILE A 12 -8.45 -2.02 4.79
C ILE A 12 -8.84 -0.74 4.06
N LEU A 13 -8.21 0.39 4.43
CA LEU A 13 -8.50 1.68 3.83
C LEU A 13 -8.19 1.70 2.35
N VAL A 14 -7.02 1.20 1.92
CA VAL A 14 -6.69 1.08 0.50
C VAL A 14 -7.70 0.20 -0.23
N PHE A 15 -8.06 -0.96 0.32
CA PHE A 15 -9.04 -1.84 -0.31
C PHE A 15 -10.42 -1.16 -0.45
N LEU A 16 -10.92 -0.50 0.60
CA LEU A 16 -12.19 0.22 0.55
C LEU A 16 -12.16 1.35 -0.48
N ILE A 17 -11.10 2.17 -0.50
CA ILE A 17 -10.95 3.26 -1.46
C ILE A 17 -10.84 2.70 -2.89
N SER A 18 -10.07 1.64 -3.12
CA SER A 18 -9.98 0.96 -4.42
C SER A 18 -11.34 0.39 -4.88
N CYS A 19 -12.14 -0.16 -3.96
CA CYS A 19 -13.51 -0.61 -4.24
C CYS A 19 -14.44 0.58 -4.57
N LEU A 20 -14.36 1.69 -3.83
CA LEU A 20 -15.17 2.90 -4.08
C LEU A 20 -14.85 3.57 -5.42
N VAL A 21 -13.57 3.63 -5.79
CA VAL A 21 -13.11 4.17 -7.08
C VAL A 21 -13.44 3.22 -8.23
N GLY A 22 -13.79 1.96 -7.96
CA GLY A 22 -14.14 0.96 -8.96
C GLY A 22 -12.94 0.36 -9.70
N LEU A 23 -11.72 0.55 -9.16
CA LEU A 23 -10.49 -0.07 -9.68
C LEU A 23 -10.49 -1.58 -9.47
N GLN A 24 -11.21 -2.06 -8.46
CA GLN A 24 -11.20 -3.45 -8.06
C GLN A 24 -12.63 -3.97 -7.88
N GLN A 25 -12.96 -5.09 -8.53
CA GLN A 25 -14.23 -5.75 -8.28
C GLN A 25 -14.20 -6.36 -6.88
N CYS A 26 -15.14 -5.95 -6.03
CA CYS A 26 -15.30 -6.50 -4.68
C CYS A 26 -15.88 -7.93 -4.78
N SER A 27 -15.06 -8.89 -5.18
CA SER A 27 -15.41 -10.31 -5.12
C SER A 27 -15.41 -10.76 -3.66
N ARG A 28 -16.38 -11.60 -3.30
CA ARG A 28 -16.51 -12.18 -1.95
C ARG A 28 -15.22 -12.89 -1.52
N LEU A 29 -14.51 -13.51 -2.46
CA LEU A 29 -13.24 -14.17 -2.19
C LEU A 29 -12.14 -13.17 -1.80
N LYS A 30 -12.02 -12.05 -2.52
CA LYS A 30 -11.03 -10.99 -2.22
C LYS A 30 -11.29 -10.38 -0.84
N VAL A 31 -12.56 -10.09 -0.54
CA VAL A 31 -12.98 -9.59 0.78
C VAL A 31 -12.67 -10.61 1.88
N ALA A 32 -12.97 -11.90 1.66
CA ALA A 32 -12.69 -12.96 2.62
C ALA A 32 -11.19 -13.13 2.90
N THR A 33 -10.34 -13.08 1.87
CA THR A 33 -8.88 -13.13 2.03
C THR A 33 -8.35 -11.94 2.84
N ILE A 34 -8.86 -10.73 2.58
CA ILE A 34 -8.45 -9.54 3.35
C ILE A 34 -8.95 -9.65 4.80
N ALA A 35 -10.17 -10.11 5.02
CA ALA A 35 -10.70 -10.38 6.37
C ALA A 35 -9.85 -11.42 7.13
N TRP A 36 -9.37 -12.45 6.44
CA TRP A 36 -8.43 -13.41 7.01
C TRP A 36 -7.14 -12.71 7.47
N ILE A 37 -6.51 -11.90 6.61
CA ILE A 37 -5.27 -11.17 6.95
C ILE A 37 -5.49 -10.28 8.19
N ILE A 38 -6.62 -9.56 8.25
CA ILE A 38 -6.98 -8.68 9.37
C ILE A 38 -7.17 -9.44 10.68
N THR A 39 -7.83 -10.61 10.63
CA THR A 39 -8.02 -11.41 11.84
C THR A 39 -6.70 -11.90 12.41
N GLY A 40 -5.77 -12.37 11.56
CA GLY A 40 -4.39 -12.69 11.96
C GLY A 40 -3.67 -11.50 12.58
N ALA A 41 -3.71 -10.34 11.90
CA ALA A 41 -3.11 -9.10 12.39
C ALA A 41 -3.67 -8.62 13.75
N SER A 42 -4.99 -8.69 13.93
CA SER A 42 -5.67 -8.26 15.16
C SER A 42 -5.29 -9.11 16.37
N VAL A 43 -5.10 -10.42 16.16
CA VAL A 43 -4.63 -11.36 17.19
C VAL A 43 -3.21 -11.03 17.65
N SER A 44 -2.35 -10.53 16.75
CA SER A 44 -0.97 -10.12 17.10
C SER A 44 -0.90 -8.90 18.02
N VAL A 45 -1.90 -8.01 17.93
CA VAL A 45 -1.91 -6.68 18.58
C VAL A 45 -2.51 -6.71 19.99
N SER A 46 -3.14 -7.81 20.41
CA SER A 46 -3.86 -7.89 21.69
C SER A 46 -2.90 -7.93 22.90
N GLY A 47 -2.45 -6.75 23.36
CA GLY A 47 -1.59 -6.58 24.54
C GLY A 47 -1.05 -5.15 24.67
N GLU A 48 -1.70 -4.36 25.54
CA GLU A 48 -1.27 -3.05 26.12
C GLU A 48 -1.22 -1.79 25.23
N VAL A 49 -1.33 -0.54 25.73
CA VAL A 49 -2.02 0.21 26.83
C VAL A 49 -1.48 1.66 26.66
N ASN A 50 -2.33 2.69 26.81
CA ASN A 50 -2.14 4.12 26.48
C ASN A 50 -2.66 4.55 25.10
N PHE A 51 -3.99 4.63 24.98
CA PHE A 51 -4.67 5.12 23.80
C PHE A 51 -4.83 6.65 23.87
N VAL A 52 -4.13 7.37 23.00
CA VAL A 52 -4.28 8.82 22.86
C VAL A 52 -5.15 9.10 21.63
N TRP A 53 -6.40 9.52 21.86
CA TRP A 53 -7.39 9.76 20.80
C TRP A 53 -6.93 10.79 19.76
N VAL A 54 -6.24 11.85 20.17
CA VAL A 54 -5.76 12.90 19.27
C VAL A 54 -4.71 12.37 18.29
N GLY A 55 -3.74 11.60 18.77
CA GLY A 55 -2.74 10.96 17.92
C GLY A 55 -3.36 9.93 16.97
N PHE A 56 -4.36 9.19 17.44
CA PHE A 56 -5.12 8.25 16.62
C PHE A 56 -5.87 8.94 15.46
N LEU A 57 -6.57 10.05 15.71
CA LEU A 57 -7.26 10.80 14.65
C LEU A 57 -6.28 11.35 13.61
N PHE A 58 -5.16 11.91 14.05
CA PHE A 58 -4.14 12.44 13.15
C PHE A 58 -3.51 11.33 12.29
N GLN A 59 -3.22 10.18 12.92
CA GLN A 59 -2.70 9.00 12.23
C GLN A 59 -3.71 8.46 11.21
N LEU A 60 -5.00 8.36 11.55
CA LEU A 60 -6.06 7.94 10.63
C LEU A 60 -6.19 8.89 9.43
N ALA A 61 -6.14 10.19 9.65
CA ALA A 61 -6.19 11.19 8.57
C ALA A 61 -4.99 11.07 7.64
N SER A 62 -3.79 10.91 8.21
CA SER A 62 -2.56 10.66 7.46
C SER A 62 -2.65 9.37 6.63
N GLN A 63 -3.13 8.28 7.24
CA GLN A 63 -3.32 7.00 6.57
C GLN A 63 -4.27 7.15 5.38
N THR A 64 -5.42 7.80 5.58
CA THR A 64 -6.43 7.99 4.53
C THR A 64 -5.86 8.79 3.34
N ALA A 65 -5.08 9.83 3.61
CA ALA A 65 -4.41 10.60 2.57
C ALA A 65 -3.37 9.77 1.80
N GLU A 66 -2.58 8.96 2.51
CA GLU A 66 -1.61 8.04 1.92
C GLU A 66 -2.30 6.98 1.05
N CYS A 67 -3.36 6.36 1.55
CA CYS A 67 -4.17 5.39 0.80
C CYS A 67 -4.73 6.02 -0.47
N THR A 68 -5.33 7.20 -0.35
CA THR A 68 -5.92 7.93 -1.48
C THR A 68 -4.86 8.24 -2.54
N ARG A 69 -3.67 8.69 -2.12
CA ARG A 69 -2.53 8.92 -3.03
C ARG A 69 -2.11 7.64 -3.75
N ASN A 70 -2.04 6.51 -3.07
CA ASN A 70 -1.67 5.23 -3.67
C ASN A 70 -2.71 4.78 -4.71
N VAL A 71 -4.00 4.87 -4.37
CA VAL A 71 -5.10 4.48 -5.28
C VAL A 71 -5.20 5.43 -6.48
N MET A 72 -5.06 6.74 -6.26
CA MET A 72 -5.06 7.72 -7.35
C MET A 72 -3.84 7.55 -8.26
N GLY A 73 -2.68 7.20 -7.69
CA GLY A 73 -1.49 6.82 -8.45
C GLY A 73 -1.75 5.61 -9.34
N GLU A 74 -2.36 4.55 -8.79
CA GLU A 74 -2.78 3.37 -9.57
C GLU A 74 -3.75 3.76 -10.70
N GLN A 75 -4.76 4.58 -10.42
CA GLN A 75 -5.73 5.01 -11.43
C GLN A 75 -5.08 5.79 -12.58
N LEU A 76 -4.16 6.71 -12.25
CA LEU A 76 -3.49 7.55 -13.24
C LEU A 76 -2.54 6.73 -14.13
N LEU A 77 -1.87 5.73 -13.55
CA LEU A 77 -0.97 4.81 -14.25
C LEU A 77 -1.74 3.75 -15.07
N SER A 78 -2.95 3.38 -14.66
CA SER A 78 -3.80 2.41 -15.35
C SER A 78 -4.63 3.03 -16.49
N GLY A 79 -5.07 4.29 -16.34
CA GLY A 79 -6.01 4.94 -17.28
C GLY A 79 -5.39 5.65 -18.48
N ARG A 80 -4.09 5.95 -18.48
CA ARG A 80 -3.36 6.58 -19.59
C ARG A 80 -1.97 5.94 -19.70
N ARG A 81 -1.34 5.95 -20.88
CA ARG A 81 0.05 5.46 -21.10
C ARG A 81 1.12 6.30 -20.36
N PHE A 82 0.82 6.83 -19.19
CA PHE A 82 1.78 7.52 -18.36
C PHE A 82 2.74 6.51 -17.77
N ASP A 83 4.02 6.76 -17.99
CA ASP A 83 5.04 5.95 -17.36
C ASP A 83 5.21 6.36 -15.89
N ALA A 84 5.67 5.44 -15.04
CA ALA A 84 5.92 5.72 -13.62
C ALA A 84 6.88 6.91 -13.43
N LEU A 85 7.81 7.07 -14.39
CA LEU A 85 8.71 8.20 -14.49
C LEU A 85 7.95 9.53 -14.71
N THR A 86 6.97 9.55 -15.62
CA THR A 86 6.18 10.74 -15.92
C THR A 86 5.33 11.16 -14.72
N TYR A 87 4.74 10.20 -14.01
CA TYR A 87 4.01 10.47 -12.76
C TYR A 87 4.92 11.14 -11.72
N ASN A 88 6.10 10.58 -11.49
CA ASN A 88 7.06 11.15 -10.54
C ASN A 88 7.56 12.54 -10.99
N LEU A 89 7.74 12.75 -12.30
CA LEU A 89 8.12 14.04 -12.86
C LEU A 89 7.05 15.11 -12.65
N PHE A 90 5.76 14.78 -12.76
CA PHE A 90 4.67 15.71 -12.45
C PHE A 90 4.55 16.02 -10.96
N LEU A 91 4.91 15.05 -10.10
CA LEU A 91 4.84 15.22 -8.66
C LEU A 91 6.02 16.04 -8.09
N ALA A 92 7.20 15.94 -8.69
CA ALA A 92 8.41 16.65 -8.28
C ALA A 92 8.25 18.19 -8.12
N PRO A 93 7.71 18.95 -9.10
CA PRO A 93 7.54 20.39 -8.95
C PRO A 93 6.52 20.74 -7.86
N ILE A 94 5.45 19.96 -7.72
CA ILE A 94 4.44 20.17 -6.68
C ILE A 94 5.06 19.97 -5.28
N CYS A 95 5.83 18.89 -5.10
CA CYS A 95 6.57 18.65 -3.87
C CYS A 95 7.55 19.81 -3.59
N CYS A 96 8.28 20.28 -4.59
CA CYS A 96 9.21 21.40 -4.43
C CYS A 96 8.48 22.67 -3.98
N MET A 97 7.34 23.02 -4.59
CA MET A 97 6.54 24.18 -4.21
C MET A 97 6.03 24.09 -2.77
N VAL A 98 5.51 22.92 -2.36
CA VAL A 98 5.01 22.71 -1.00
C VAL A 98 6.14 22.76 0.02
N LEU A 99 7.26 22.05 -0.23
CA LEU A 99 8.42 22.06 0.66
C LEU A 99 9.05 23.46 0.76
N SER A 100 9.18 24.17 -0.35
CA SER A 100 9.72 25.53 -0.39
C SER A 100 8.85 26.50 0.41
N THR A 101 7.53 26.42 0.25
CA THR A 101 6.57 27.22 1.03
C THR A 101 6.69 26.94 2.53
N MET A 102 6.73 25.66 2.92
CA MET A 102 6.89 25.27 4.33
C MET A 102 8.24 25.72 4.92
N THR A 103 9.30 25.65 4.13
CA THR A 103 10.64 26.11 4.53
C THR A 103 10.67 27.62 4.72
N PHE A 104 9.98 28.37 3.84
CA PHE A 104 9.86 29.83 3.95
C PHE A 104 9.15 30.28 5.23
N PHE A 105 8.08 29.59 5.65
CA PHE A 105 7.40 29.88 6.92
C PHE A 105 8.21 29.53 8.17
N ARG A 106 9.19 28.63 8.05
CA ARG A 106 10.03 28.14 9.16
C ARG A 106 11.48 28.61 9.05
N TRP A 107 11.69 29.75 8.39
CA TRP A 107 13.01 30.22 7.99
C TRP A 107 13.95 30.46 9.18
N GLU A 108 15.12 29.82 9.16
CA GLU A 108 16.18 29.95 10.15
C GLU A 108 17.50 30.26 9.42
N ALA A 109 18.25 31.27 9.89
CA ALA A 109 19.48 31.74 9.21
C ALA A 109 20.61 30.68 9.14
N ARG A 110 20.52 29.60 9.94
CA ARG A 110 21.49 28.49 9.97
C ARG A 110 21.39 27.55 8.76
N ILE A 111 20.26 27.57 8.04
CA ILE A 111 20.00 26.68 6.90
C ILE A 111 21.06 26.85 5.80
N LEU A 112 21.52 28.08 5.55
CA LEU A 112 22.53 28.36 4.52
C LEU A 112 23.93 27.85 4.89
N THR A 113 24.27 27.89 6.18
CA THR A 113 25.56 27.41 6.70
C THR A 113 25.62 25.89 6.69
N ASP A 114 24.54 25.23 7.10
CA ASP A 114 24.43 23.77 7.08
C ASP A 114 24.34 23.23 5.65
N PHE A 115 23.68 23.94 4.73
CA PHE A 115 23.60 23.54 3.31
C PHE A 115 24.99 23.43 2.66
N SER A 116 25.88 24.39 2.94
CA SER A 116 27.25 24.36 2.41
C SER A 116 28.10 23.22 2.97
N ALA A 117 27.86 22.82 4.22
CA ALA A 117 28.59 21.74 4.87
C ALA A 117 28.11 20.34 4.42
N TRP A 118 26.81 20.19 4.18
CA TRP A 118 26.16 18.88 3.94
C TRP A 118 25.67 18.66 2.50
N TRP A 119 26.02 19.55 1.56
CA TRP A 119 25.57 19.49 0.16
C TRP A 119 25.73 18.11 -0.53
N PRO A 120 26.84 17.33 -0.34
CA PRO A 120 26.99 16.05 -1.02
C PRO A 120 26.01 15.01 -0.47
N LEU A 121 25.77 15.05 0.85
CA LEU A 121 24.86 14.15 1.52
C LEU A 121 23.40 14.45 1.17
N LEU A 122 23.06 15.74 1.00
CA LEU A 122 21.78 16.20 0.47
C LEU A 122 21.53 15.68 -0.96
N LEU A 123 22.55 15.70 -1.82
CA LEU A 123 22.43 15.20 -3.19
C LEU A 123 22.21 13.69 -3.22
N VAL A 124 22.96 12.93 -2.42
CA VAL A 124 22.78 11.47 -2.30
C VAL A 124 21.40 11.13 -1.73
N ASN A 125 20.96 11.81 -0.66
CA ASN A 125 19.63 11.62 -0.10
C ASN A 125 18.53 11.93 -1.13
N GLY A 126 18.68 13.03 -1.87
CA GLY A 126 17.78 13.40 -2.97
C GLY A 126 17.68 12.30 -4.04
N PHE A 127 18.81 11.73 -4.46
CA PHE A 127 18.83 10.63 -5.44
C PHE A 127 18.16 9.36 -4.90
N VAL A 128 18.39 9.00 -3.64
CA VAL A 128 17.75 7.86 -2.98
C VAL A 128 16.24 8.09 -2.86
N ALA A 129 15.81 9.28 -2.45
CA ALA A 129 14.41 9.64 -2.35
C ALA A 129 13.71 9.62 -3.72
N PHE A 130 14.37 10.13 -4.77
CA PHE A 130 13.86 10.05 -6.14
C PHE A 130 13.69 8.60 -6.59
N SER A 131 14.73 7.77 -6.38
CA SER A 131 14.73 6.35 -6.73
C SER A 131 13.62 5.60 -6.00
N LEU A 132 13.42 5.86 -4.70
CA LEU A 132 12.35 5.27 -3.91
C LEU A 132 10.96 5.64 -4.45
N ASN A 133 10.72 6.92 -4.73
CA ASN A 133 9.42 7.36 -5.28
C ASN A 133 9.14 6.74 -6.66
N PHE A 134 10.17 6.65 -7.51
CA PHE A 134 10.07 5.98 -8.81
C PHE A 134 9.77 4.48 -8.67
N LEU A 135 10.47 3.79 -7.75
CA LEU A 135 10.26 2.36 -7.49
C LEU A 135 8.85 2.11 -6.95
N VAL A 136 8.36 2.93 -6.01
CA VAL A 136 7.01 2.82 -5.46
C VAL A 136 5.97 2.99 -6.58
N ALA A 137 6.09 4.02 -7.41
CA ALA A 137 5.19 4.23 -8.54
C ALA A 137 5.24 3.06 -9.55
N SER A 138 6.44 2.54 -9.84
CA SER A 138 6.63 1.40 -10.74
C SER A 138 6.00 0.12 -10.18
N VAL A 139 6.16 -0.14 -8.87
CA VAL A 139 5.55 -1.31 -8.22
C VAL A 139 4.04 -1.19 -8.18
N ILE A 140 3.48 0.00 -7.90
CA ILE A 140 2.02 0.21 -7.91
C ILE A 140 1.45 -0.03 -9.32
N LYS A 141 2.16 0.41 -10.37
CA LYS A 141 1.78 0.18 -11.77
C LYS A 141 1.64 -1.31 -12.09
N GLU A 142 2.57 -2.15 -11.64
CA GLU A 142 2.59 -3.59 -11.95
C GLU A 142 1.73 -4.43 -10.97
N CYS A 143 1.75 -4.09 -9.68
CA CYS A 143 1.19 -4.92 -8.60
C CYS A 143 -0.10 -4.40 -7.96
N SER A 144 -0.65 -3.26 -8.42
CA SER A 144 -1.79 -2.51 -7.82
C SER A 144 -1.51 -1.93 -6.42
N ALA A 145 -2.29 -0.92 -6.00
CA ALA A 145 -2.13 -0.26 -4.70
C ALA A 145 -2.32 -1.24 -3.54
N VAL A 146 -3.29 -2.15 -3.64
CA VAL A 146 -3.51 -3.20 -2.63
C VAL A 146 -2.30 -4.15 -2.54
N GLY A 147 -1.74 -4.57 -3.67
CA GLY A 147 -0.55 -5.44 -3.68
C GLY A 147 0.69 -4.76 -3.09
N PHE A 148 0.85 -3.46 -3.34
CA PHE A 148 1.92 -2.66 -2.74
C PHE A 148 1.81 -2.62 -1.21
N VAL A 149 0.62 -2.37 -0.66
CA VAL A 149 0.42 -2.35 0.79
C VAL A 149 0.63 -3.73 1.42
N LEU A 150 0.16 -4.81 0.77
CA LEU A 150 0.41 -6.18 1.24
C LEU A 150 1.90 -6.54 1.24
N CYS A 151 2.67 -6.10 0.23
CA CYS A 151 4.13 -6.25 0.23
C CYS A 151 4.77 -5.47 1.40
N GLY A 152 4.24 -4.29 1.70
CA GLY A 152 4.61 -3.49 2.87
C GLY A 152 4.38 -4.22 4.20
N LEU A 153 3.32 -5.03 4.31
CA LEU A 153 3.08 -5.89 5.48
C LEU A 153 4.11 -7.00 5.59
N VAL A 154 4.42 -7.71 4.49
CA VAL A 154 5.46 -8.76 4.48
C VAL A 154 6.79 -8.19 4.95
N LYS A 155 7.16 -7.00 4.44
CA LYS A 155 8.35 -6.28 4.90
C LYS A 155 8.32 -6.00 6.40
N ASP A 156 7.17 -5.60 6.95
CA ASP A 156 7.02 -5.32 8.38
C ASP A 156 7.25 -6.58 9.22
N ILE A 157 6.62 -7.70 8.85
CA ILE A 157 6.77 -9.00 9.53
C ILE A 157 8.24 -9.44 9.51
N VAL A 158 8.91 -9.33 8.36
CA VAL A 158 10.33 -9.67 8.23
C VAL A 158 11.21 -8.80 9.14
N ILE A 159 10.94 -7.49 9.19
CA ILE A 159 11.67 -6.57 10.09
C ILE A 159 11.46 -6.98 11.55
N VAL A 160 10.23 -7.30 11.95
CA VAL A 160 9.93 -7.73 13.33
C VAL A 160 10.65 -9.02 13.68
N VAL A 161 10.65 -10.02 12.79
CA VAL A 161 11.33 -11.31 13.02
C VAL A 161 12.84 -11.12 13.15
N ILE A 162 13.45 -10.35 12.25
CA ILE A 162 14.89 -10.07 12.29
C ILE A 162 15.25 -9.28 13.55
N SER A 163 14.43 -8.28 13.90
CA SER A 163 14.63 -7.48 15.12
C SER A 163 14.55 -8.36 16.37
N SER A 164 13.53 -9.21 16.48
CA SER A 164 13.41 -10.16 17.59
C SER A 164 14.62 -11.08 17.69
N ALA A 165 15.08 -11.63 16.57
CA ALA A 165 16.24 -12.52 16.55
C ALA A 165 17.53 -11.80 16.98
N ALA A 166 17.72 -10.54 16.54
CA ALA A 166 18.91 -9.74 16.86
C ALA A 166 18.94 -9.27 18.32
N PHE A 167 17.81 -8.84 18.86
CA PHE A 167 17.70 -8.30 20.22
C PHE A 167 17.34 -9.35 21.29
N GLN A 168 17.12 -10.61 20.89
CA GLN A 168 16.74 -11.72 21.79
C GLN A 168 15.51 -11.40 22.65
N GLU A 169 14.58 -10.61 22.11
CA GLU A 169 13.32 -10.32 22.80
C GLU A 169 12.39 -11.54 22.77
N MET A 170 11.72 -11.80 23.90
CA MET A 170 10.77 -12.90 24.02
C MET A 170 9.50 -12.62 23.20
N VAL A 171 9.45 -13.15 21.98
CA VAL A 171 8.23 -13.13 21.16
C VAL A 171 7.24 -14.12 21.73
N THR A 172 6.02 -13.65 21.98
CA THR A 172 4.96 -14.52 22.51
C THR A 172 4.54 -15.52 21.44
N LEU A 173 4.26 -16.77 21.82
CA LEU A 173 3.81 -17.83 20.89
C LEU A 173 2.57 -17.41 20.06
N ARG A 174 1.72 -16.55 20.65
CA ARG A 174 0.56 -15.92 19.99
C ARG A 174 0.95 -15.03 18.81
N GLN A 175 2.02 -14.24 18.94
CA GLN A 175 2.51 -13.37 17.86
C GLN A 175 3.09 -14.18 16.71
N ILE A 176 3.81 -15.25 17.00
CA ILE A 176 4.35 -16.16 15.97
C ILE A 176 3.20 -16.80 15.19
N GLY A 177 2.18 -17.32 15.88
CA GLY A 177 0.98 -17.88 15.25
C GLY A 177 0.23 -16.86 14.40
N ALA A 178 0.10 -15.62 14.90
CA ALA A 178 -0.54 -14.53 14.17
C ALA A 178 0.22 -14.14 12.90
N PHE A 179 1.54 -13.97 12.96
CA PHE A 179 2.36 -13.68 11.77
C PHE A 179 2.28 -14.80 10.73
N GLY A 180 2.26 -16.07 11.16
CA GLY A 180 2.03 -17.21 10.28
C GLY A 180 0.67 -17.14 9.58
N MET A 181 -0.39 -16.83 10.33
CA MET A 181 -1.74 -16.68 9.78
C MET A 181 -1.85 -15.54 8.77
N THR A 182 -1.25 -14.38 9.08
CA THR A 182 -1.22 -13.21 8.19
C THR A 182 -0.43 -13.51 6.92
N LEU A 183 0.74 -14.16 7.04
CA LEU A 183 1.57 -14.54 5.89
C LEU A 183 0.85 -15.51 4.96
N MET A 184 0.14 -16.50 5.52
CA MET A 184 -0.69 -17.43 4.73
C MET A 184 -1.79 -16.70 3.96
N GLY A 185 -2.46 -15.73 4.58
CA GLY A 185 -3.46 -14.90 3.91
C GLY A 185 -2.87 -14.08 2.75
N ILE A 186 -1.67 -13.51 2.93
CA ILE A 186 -0.97 -12.76 1.88
C ILE A 186 -0.54 -13.69 0.74
N LEU A 187 -0.03 -14.87 1.05
CA LEU A 187 0.31 -15.88 0.05
C LEU A 187 -0.93 -16.31 -0.74
N PHE A 188 -2.06 -16.52 -0.06
CA PHE A 188 -3.33 -16.84 -0.71
C PHE A 188 -3.80 -15.71 -1.63
N TRP A 189 -3.66 -14.44 -1.22
CA TRP A 189 -3.92 -13.28 -2.08
C TRP A 189 -3.02 -13.26 -3.32
N SER A 190 -1.73 -13.53 -3.13
CA SER A 190 -0.76 -13.60 -4.23
C SER A 190 -1.12 -14.71 -5.23
N LEU A 191 -1.53 -15.89 -4.73
CA LEU A 191 -2.01 -17.00 -5.57
C LEU A 191 -3.29 -16.64 -6.31
N LEU A 192 -4.24 -15.98 -5.64
CA LEU A 192 -5.48 -15.52 -6.27
C LEU A 192 -5.20 -14.58 -7.45
N LYS A 193 -4.20 -13.69 -7.32
CA LYS A 193 -3.82 -12.74 -8.38
C LYS A 193 -2.95 -13.36 -9.48
N SER A 194 -2.02 -14.25 -9.12
CA SER A 194 -1.04 -14.83 -10.05
C SER A 194 -1.59 -16.03 -10.83
N GLN A 195 -2.32 -16.93 -10.16
CA GLN A 195 -2.85 -18.17 -10.72
C GLN A 195 -4.27 -18.46 -10.23
N PRO A 196 -5.30 -17.78 -10.79
CA PRO A 196 -6.69 -17.95 -10.36
C PRO A 196 -7.23 -19.38 -10.59
N ARG A 197 -6.60 -20.18 -11.46
CA ARG A 197 -7.02 -21.55 -11.78
C ARG A 197 -6.49 -22.63 -10.83
N CYS A 198 -5.70 -22.26 -9.83
CA CYS A 198 -5.15 -23.23 -8.88
C CYS A 198 -6.25 -23.91 -8.06
N LEU A 199 -6.06 -25.21 -7.78
CA LEU A 199 -6.97 -26.01 -6.95
C LEU A 199 -7.38 -25.33 -5.62
N PRO A 200 -6.47 -24.77 -4.80
CA PRO A 200 -6.85 -24.09 -3.56
C PRO A 200 -7.75 -22.87 -3.79
N VAL A 201 -7.54 -22.13 -4.88
CA VAL A 201 -8.39 -20.98 -5.24
C VAL A 201 -9.77 -21.46 -5.65
N ARG A 202 -9.86 -22.48 -6.51
CA ARG A 202 -11.14 -23.07 -6.94
C ARG A 202 -11.92 -23.71 -5.79
N LEU A 203 -11.23 -24.37 -4.85
CA LEU A 203 -11.86 -24.91 -3.65
C LEU A 203 -12.42 -23.81 -2.76
N ALA A 204 -11.71 -22.70 -2.61
CA ALA A 204 -12.19 -21.55 -1.86
C ALA A 204 -13.37 -20.85 -2.57
N GLU A 205 -13.34 -20.73 -3.90
CA GLU A 205 -14.46 -20.22 -4.71
C GLU A 205 -15.71 -21.10 -4.58
N ALA A 206 -15.53 -22.42 -4.64
CA ALA A 206 -16.61 -23.39 -4.45
C ALA A 206 -17.17 -23.33 -3.02
N ALA A 207 -16.31 -23.24 -2.00
CA ALA A 207 -16.71 -23.14 -0.60
C ALA A 207 -17.48 -21.84 -0.28
N LEU A 208 -17.13 -20.74 -0.93
CA LEU A 208 -17.78 -19.43 -0.75
C LEU A 208 -18.95 -19.20 -1.73
N CYS A 209 -19.29 -20.21 -2.56
CA CYS A 209 -20.34 -20.15 -3.56
C CYS A 209 -20.24 -18.89 -4.45
N VAL A 210 -19.01 -18.56 -4.85
CA VAL A 210 -18.74 -17.44 -5.76
C VAL A 210 -19.09 -17.90 -7.17
N ARG A 211 -20.03 -17.20 -7.80
CA ARG A 211 -20.41 -17.45 -9.19
C ARG A 211 -19.24 -17.01 -10.08
N ASP A 212 -18.85 -17.86 -11.02
CA ASP A 212 -17.69 -17.71 -11.89
C ASP A 212 -17.78 -16.42 -12.74
N ASP A 213 -17.24 -15.30 -12.24
CA ASP A 213 -17.06 -14.03 -12.97
C ASP A 213 -15.64 -13.96 -13.57
N SER A 214 -14.98 -15.11 -13.80
CA SER A 214 -13.59 -15.19 -14.23
C SER A 214 -13.34 -14.61 -15.64
N GLU A 215 -14.36 -14.32 -16.43
CA GLU A 215 -14.22 -13.71 -17.77
C GLU A 215 -13.99 -12.18 -17.74
N LYS A 216 -14.33 -11.46 -16.66
CA LYS A 216 -14.20 -9.99 -16.63
C LYS A 216 -12.87 -9.46 -16.09
N GLU A 217 -12.03 -10.32 -15.51
CA GLU A 217 -10.85 -9.90 -14.73
C GLU A 217 -9.68 -9.34 -15.59
N LYS A 218 -9.65 -9.59 -16.91
CA LYS A 218 -8.55 -9.14 -17.78
C LYS A 218 -8.66 -7.72 -18.32
N THR A 219 -9.72 -7.00 -18.01
CA THR A 219 -9.91 -5.63 -18.51
C THR A 219 -10.12 -4.67 -17.36
N PRO A 220 -9.25 -3.65 -17.17
CA PRO A 220 -9.58 -2.55 -16.29
C PRO A 220 -10.88 -1.91 -16.80
N LEU A 221 -11.92 -1.89 -15.96
CA LEU A 221 -13.25 -1.35 -16.27
C LEU A 221 -13.23 0.15 -16.64
N VAL A 222 -12.11 0.84 -16.44
CA VAL A 222 -11.90 2.24 -16.80
C VAL A 222 -11.50 2.41 -18.29
N GLY A 223 -11.12 1.33 -18.99
CA GLY A 223 -10.76 1.39 -20.42
C GLY A 223 -11.94 1.37 -21.40
N GLY A 224 -13.17 1.13 -20.92
CA GLY A 224 -14.32 0.81 -21.77
C GLY A 224 -15.20 1.98 -22.23
N ARG A 225 -14.98 3.21 -21.75
CA ARG A 225 -15.85 4.37 -22.10
C ARG A 225 -15.28 5.34 -23.14
N ASP A 226 -14.01 5.22 -23.52
CA ASP A 226 -13.39 6.16 -24.49
C ASP A 226 -13.11 5.54 -25.87
N GLN A 227 -13.11 4.21 -26.01
CA GLN A 227 -12.86 3.57 -27.32
C GLN A 227 -14.09 3.48 -28.23
N THR A 228 -15.29 3.74 -27.73
CA THR A 228 -16.52 3.66 -28.54
C THR A 228 -16.82 4.93 -29.33
N VAL A 229 -16.15 6.06 -29.05
CA VAL A 229 -16.40 7.33 -29.76
C VAL A 229 -15.43 7.54 -30.94
N GLN A 230 -14.26 6.88 -30.96
CA GLN A 230 -13.25 7.11 -32.01
C GLN A 230 -13.31 6.12 -33.19
N LYS A 231 -14.36 5.29 -33.28
CA LYS A 231 -14.65 4.41 -34.44
C LYS A 231 -15.89 4.83 -35.25
N VAL A 232 -16.46 5.99 -34.95
CA VAL A 232 -17.60 6.54 -35.70
C VAL A 232 -17.35 8.02 -36.01
N VAL A 233 -16.21 8.34 -36.63
CA VAL A 233 -16.01 9.50 -37.54
C VAL A 233 -14.91 9.12 -38.53
#